data_AF-A0AA36MVI5-F1
#
_entry.id   AF-A0AA36MVI5-F1
#
_cell.length_a   1.000
_cell.length_b   1.000
_cell.length_c   1.000
_cell.angle_alpha   90.00
_cell.angle_beta   90.00
_cell.angle_gamma   90.00
#
_symmetry.space_group_name_H-M   'P 1'
#
loop_
_entity.id
_entity.type
_entity.pdbx_description
1 polymer ?
#
loop_
_entity_poly.entity_id
_entity_poly.type
_entity_poly.pdbx_seq_one_letter_code
_entity_poly.pdbx_strand_id
1 'polypeptide(L)'
;MGASSTKSGGLLPKSACCGPRSSNTFCRNEFLDMHLSKLEEHDQEFDSAFLYQLQVKSNDVSDDRYTLLFQRTEQEAPKSAARAVVPQKVRHFLRLDWNPDGLAFDELNTRLPENLLVESKVFHRPLRPVELGHQLEEVQNKTFDIAEWNSNHFCQYLIAQVSGKAYQYRR
;
A
#
# COMPACT_ATOMS: atom_id res chain seq x y z
N MET A 1 66.26 -5.53 -28.73
CA MET A 1 66.73 -5.18 -27.37
C MET A 1 66.09 -3.86 -26.97
N GLY A 2 65.37 -3.86 -25.84
CA GLY A 2 65.15 -2.71 -24.94
C GLY A 2 64.28 -1.53 -25.38
N ALA A 3 63.08 -1.42 -24.78
CA ALA A 3 62.50 -0.21 -24.15
C ALA A 3 60.99 -0.47 -23.90
N SER A 4 60.60 -0.94 -22.73
CA SER A 4 60.20 -0.15 -21.55
C SER A 4 58.74 0.34 -21.59
N SER A 5 57.90 -0.45 -20.92
CA SER A 5 56.58 -0.07 -20.40
C SER A 5 56.69 1.03 -19.36
N THR A 6 55.83 2.06 -19.46
CA THR A 6 55.16 2.69 -18.30
C THR A 6 54.11 3.70 -18.81
N LYS A 7 52.83 3.37 -18.66
CA LYS A 7 51.76 4.37 -18.55
C LYS A 7 50.98 4.06 -17.28
N SER A 8 51.30 4.84 -16.25
CA SER A 8 50.57 4.99 -15.01
C SER A 8 49.20 5.59 -15.30
N GLY A 9 48.18 4.73 -15.35
CA GLY A 9 46.78 5.14 -15.27
C GLY A 9 46.50 5.60 -13.85
N GLY A 10 46.21 6.89 -13.68
CA GLY A 10 45.87 7.49 -12.40
C GLY A 10 44.67 6.79 -11.76
N LEU A 11 44.88 6.33 -10.52
CA LEU A 11 43.85 5.94 -9.58
C LEU A 11 43.04 7.19 -9.21
N LEU A 12 41.86 7.36 -9.82
CA LEU A 12 40.82 8.15 -9.19
C LEU A 12 40.09 7.24 -8.19
N PRO A 13 40.05 7.56 -6.89
CA PRO A 13 39.15 6.89 -5.98
C PRO A 13 37.73 7.15 -6.48
N LYS A 14 37.01 6.08 -6.82
CA LYS A 14 35.55 6.12 -6.93
C LYS A 14 35.02 6.50 -5.56
N SER A 15 34.80 7.78 -5.34
CA SER A 15 34.02 8.32 -4.25
C SER A 15 32.66 7.64 -4.29
N ALA A 16 32.46 6.71 -3.35
CA ALA A 16 31.17 6.10 -3.08
C ALA A 16 30.23 7.21 -2.57
N CYS A 17 29.39 7.74 -3.45
CA CYS A 17 28.37 8.75 -3.13
C CYS A 17 27.04 8.12 -2.70
N CYS A 18 27.08 7.01 -1.97
CA CYS A 18 25.90 6.40 -1.35
C CYS A 18 26.18 6.17 0.14
N GLY A 19 26.27 7.27 0.90
CA GLY A 19 26.01 7.18 2.33
C GLY A 19 24.59 6.64 2.53
N PRO A 20 24.33 5.86 3.59
CA PRO A 20 22.98 5.38 3.89
C PRO A 20 22.11 6.62 4.10
N ARG A 21 21.21 6.90 3.17
CA ARG A 21 20.14 7.87 3.39
C ARG A 21 19.22 7.23 4.41
N SER A 22 19.49 7.40 5.69
CA SER A 22 18.48 7.29 6.74
C SER A 22 17.56 8.50 6.65
N SER A 23 16.92 8.69 5.49
CA SER A 23 15.77 9.59 5.41
C SER A 23 14.65 8.84 6.10
N ASN A 24 14.37 9.21 7.35
CA ASN A 24 13.18 8.77 8.06
C ASN A 24 11.96 9.16 7.20
N THR A 25 11.44 8.20 6.46
CA THR A 25 10.26 8.34 5.62
C THR A 25 9.03 8.20 6.52
N PHE A 26 8.26 9.27 6.57
CA PHE A 26 7.05 9.40 7.37
C PHE A 26 5.85 8.79 6.66
N CYS A 27 4.84 8.38 7.42
CA CYS A 27 3.62 7.77 6.91
C CYS A 27 2.65 8.80 6.37
N ARG A 28 3.07 9.49 5.30
CA ARG A 28 2.30 10.56 4.67
C ARG A 28 2.39 10.50 3.16
N ASN A 29 1.26 10.74 2.50
CA ASN A 29 1.16 10.85 1.05
C ASN A 29 0.06 11.84 0.67
N GLU A 30 0.46 13.04 0.21
CA GLU A 30 -0.50 14.12 -0.11
C GLU A 30 -1.45 13.76 -1.26
N PHE A 31 -1.01 12.88 -2.18
CA PHE A 31 -1.88 12.40 -3.26
C PHE A 31 -2.94 11.44 -2.75
N LEU A 32 -2.62 10.63 -1.73
CA LEU A 32 -3.60 9.80 -1.04
C LEU A 32 -4.62 10.67 -0.30
N ASP A 33 -4.17 11.72 0.41
CA ASP A 33 -5.06 12.63 1.14
C ASP A 33 -6.07 13.33 0.21
N MET A 34 -5.58 13.82 -0.94
CA MET A 34 -6.42 14.39 -1.99
C MET A 34 -7.39 13.34 -2.57
N HIS A 35 -6.94 12.10 -2.75
CA HIS A 35 -7.77 11.02 -3.27
C HIS A 35 -8.90 10.66 -2.29
N LEU A 36 -8.59 10.50 -0.99
CA LEU A 36 -9.60 10.24 0.04
C LEU A 36 -10.62 11.37 0.13
N SER A 37 -10.19 12.62 -0.03
CA SER A 37 -11.10 13.78 -0.07
C SER A 37 -12.07 13.71 -1.26
N LYS A 38 -11.61 13.29 -2.44
CA LYS A 38 -12.50 13.09 -3.61
C LYS A 38 -13.48 11.94 -3.40
N LEU A 39 -13.05 10.84 -2.80
CA LEU A 39 -13.94 9.73 -2.47
C LEU A 39 -15.02 10.18 -1.47
N GLU A 40 -14.65 11.01 -0.49
CA GLU A 40 -15.56 11.58 0.50
C GLU A 40 -16.61 12.49 -0.15
N GLU A 41 -16.20 13.38 -1.07
CA GLU A 41 -17.11 14.25 -1.83
C GLU A 41 -18.15 13.47 -2.64
N HIS A 42 -17.81 12.25 -3.06
CA HIS A 42 -18.68 11.35 -3.82
C HIS A 42 -19.42 10.31 -2.98
N ASP A 43 -19.35 10.39 -1.64
CA ASP A 43 -19.96 9.44 -0.69
C ASP A 43 -19.55 7.97 -0.97
N GLN A 44 -18.27 7.78 -1.33
CA GLN A 44 -17.71 6.47 -1.69
C GLN A 44 -17.07 5.80 -0.49
N GLU A 45 -17.87 5.07 0.28
CA GLU A 45 -17.44 4.36 1.49
C GLU A 45 -16.84 2.96 1.20
N PHE A 46 -15.98 2.49 2.10
CA PHE A 46 -15.37 1.16 2.02
C PHE A 46 -16.18 0.13 2.80
N ASP A 47 -16.48 -1.02 2.20
CA ASP A 47 -17.31 -2.06 2.83
C ASP A 47 -16.50 -3.19 3.45
N SER A 48 -15.23 -3.35 3.05
CA SER A 48 -14.36 -4.42 3.53
C SER A 48 -12.88 -4.07 3.41
N ALA A 49 -12.04 -4.76 4.19
CA ALA A 49 -10.59 -4.73 4.07
C ALA A 49 -10.01 -6.14 3.88
N PHE A 50 -8.87 -6.20 3.19
CA PHE A 50 -8.14 -7.44 2.89
C PHE A 50 -6.65 -7.24 3.11
N LEU A 51 -6.05 -8.06 3.97
CA LEU A 51 -4.63 -8.07 4.27
C LEU A 51 -3.95 -9.20 3.50
N TYR A 52 -2.95 -8.86 2.70
CA TYR A 52 -2.15 -9.81 1.94
C TYR A 52 -0.69 -9.81 2.42
N GLN A 53 -0.06 -10.98 2.36
CA GLN A 53 1.38 -11.17 2.58
C GLN A 53 2.04 -11.47 1.24
N LEU A 54 2.87 -10.55 0.79
CA LEU A 54 3.66 -10.61 -0.42
C LEU A 54 5.08 -11.06 -0.06
N GLN A 55 5.57 -12.12 -0.70
CA GLN A 55 6.97 -12.50 -0.59
C GLN A 55 7.79 -11.70 -1.61
N VAL A 56 8.69 -10.84 -1.12
CA VAL A 56 9.65 -10.15 -1.98
C VAL A 56 10.95 -10.95 -1.95
N LYS A 57 11.29 -11.56 -3.08
CA LYS A 57 12.59 -12.23 -3.24
C LYS A 57 13.62 -11.19 -3.65
N SER A 58 14.54 -10.86 -2.74
CA SER A 58 15.69 -10.00 -3.05
C SER A 58 16.96 -10.68 -2.55
N ASN A 59 17.91 -10.96 -3.45
CA ASN A 59 19.26 -11.44 -3.15
C ASN A 59 19.33 -12.52 -2.04
N ASP A 60 18.65 -13.66 -2.24
CA ASP A 60 18.59 -14.83 -1.34
C ASP A 60 17.88 -14.66 0.01
N VAL A 61 17.36 -13.47 0.35
CA VAL A 61 16.51 -13.26 1.53
C VAL A 61 15.06 -13.07 1.06
N SER A 62 14.15 -13.87 1.63
CA SER A 62 12.71 -13.66 1.46
C SER A 62 12.23 -12.75 2.58
N ASP A 63 11.90 -11.51 2.23
CA ASP A 63 11.25 -10.60 3.18
C ASP A 63 9.73 -10.63 2.94
N ASP A 64 9.00 -10.81 4.05
CA ASP A 64 7.56 -10.74 4.05
C ASP A 64 7.11 -9.28 4.11
N ARG A 65 6.40 -8.85 3.08
CA ARG A 65 5.80 -7.52 2.99
C ARG A 65 4.29 -7.63 3.02
N TYR A 66 3.64 -6.77 3.79
CA TYR A 66 2.20 -6.76 3.91
C TYR A 66 1.60 -5.58 3.14
N THR A 67 0.41 -5.80 2.57
CA THR A 67 -0.37 -4.75 1.91
C THR A 67 -1.84 -4.87 2.30
N LEU A 68 -2.50 -3.72 2.40
CA LEU A 68 -3.91 -3.63 2.80
C LEU A 68 -4.73 -3.11 1.62
N LEU A 69 -5.81 -3.80 1.28
CA LEU A 69 -6.78 -3.37 0.28
C LEU A 69 -8.09 -3.03 0.97
N PHE A 70 -8.57 -1.81 0.79
CA PHE A 70 -9.94 -1.41 1.14
C PHE A 70 -10.83 -1.50 -0.10
N GLN A 71 -11.89 -2.30 -0.01
CA GLN A 71 -12.87 -2.45 -1.07
C GLN A 71 -13.97 -1.40 -0.91
N ARG A 72 -14.40 -0.82 -2.03
CA ARG A 72 -15.65 -0.08 -2.16
C ARG A 72 -16.46 -0.66 -3.32
N THR A 73 -17.79 -0.55 -3.23
CA THR A 73 -18.71 -0.96 -4.29
C THR A 73 -19.42 0.26 -4.85
N GLU A 74 -19.23 0.53 -6.14
CA GLU A 74 -19.84 1.65 -6.84
C GLU A 74 -20.97 1.16 -7.74
N GLN A 75 -22.01 1.98 -7.91
CA GLN A 75 -23.05 1.74 -8.91
C GLN A 75 -22.69 2.51 -10.17
N GLU A 76 -22.43 1.79 -11.27
CA GLU A 76 -22.17 2.45 -12.54
C GLU A 76 -23.50 2.89 -13.16
N ALA A 77 -23.59 4.20 -13.47
CA ALA A 77 -24.75 4.73 -14.17
C ALA A 77 -24.86 4.12 -15.59
N PRO A 78 -26.07 3.80 -16.08
CA PRO A 78 -26.24 3.19 -17.38
C PRO A 78 -25.79 4.15 -18.50
N LYS A 79 -24.72 3.79 -19.22
CA LYS A 79 -24.14 4.58 -20.33
C LYS A 79 -25.02 4.67 -21.58
N SER A 80 -26.21 4.05 -21.62
CA SER A 80 -27.11 4.12 -22.77
C SER A 80 -28.59 4.05 -22.37
N ALA A 81 -29.37 5.00 -22.88
CA ALA A 81 -30.81 5.16 -22.60
C ALA A 81 -31.71 4.16 -23.35
N ALA A 82 -31.16 3.22 -24.13
CA ALA A 82 -31.94 2.47 -25.13
C ALA A 82 -32.52 1.12 -24.66
N ARG A 83 -32.14 0.60 -23.47
CA ARG A 83 -32.73 -0.65 -22.91
C ARG A 83 -32.76 -0.58 -21.39
N ALA A 84 -33.63 -1.37 -20.76
CA ALA A 84 -33.64 -1.56 -19.31
C ALA A 84 -32.29 -2.19 -18.87
N VAL A 85 -31.32 -1.34 -18.52
CA VAL A 85 -29.99 -1.76 -18.07
C VAL A 85 -30.05 -1.93 -16.56
N VAL A 86 -29.86 -3.18 -16.10
CA VAL A 86 -29.70 -3.50 -14.69
C VAL A 86 -28.45 -2.76 -14.17
N PRO A 87 -28.52 -2.01 -13.06
CA PRO A 87 -27.36 -1.35 -12.48
C PRO A 87 -26.24 -2.36 -12.25
N GLN A 88 -25.07 -2.13 -12.86
CA GLN A 88 -23.90 -2.96 -12.62
C GLN A 88 -23.16 -2.43 -11.39
N LYS A 89 -22.92 -3.33 -10.44
CA LYS A 89 -22.07 -3.05 -9.29
C LYS A 89 -20.63 -3.32 -9.66
N VAL A 90 -19.80 -2.28 -9.63
CA VAL A 90 -18.37 -2.37 -9.88
C VAL A 90 -17.65 -2.30 -8.54
N ARG A 91 -16.59 -3.09 -8.38
CA ARG A 91 -15.75 -3.08 -7.18
C ARG A 91 -14.44 -2.41 -7.48
N HIS A 92 -14.05 -1.51 -6.59
CA HIS A 92 -12.74 -0.87 -6.61
C HIS A 92 -12.01 -1.17 -5.31
N PHE A 93 -10.69 -1.21 -5.38
CA PHE A 93 -9.83 -1.53 -4.25
C PHE A 93 -8.75 -0.46 -4.12
N LEU A 94 -8.78 0.26 -3.01
CA LEU A 94 -7.68 1.13 -2.60
C LEU A 94 -6.62 0.27 -1.94
N ARG A 95 -5.48 0.10 -2.61
CA ARG A 95 -4.31 -0.59 -2.08
C ARG A 95 -3.42 0.41 -1.35
N LEU A 96 -3.00 0.05 -0.14
CA LEU A 96 -2.01 0.78 0.65
C LEU A 96 -0.77 -0.09 0.87
N ASP A 97 0.39 0.52 0.68
CA ASP A 97 1.70 -0.11 0.85
C ASP A 97 2.61 0.78 1.69
N TRP A 98 2.96 0.33 2.89
CA TRP A 98 3.91 1.01 3.75
C TRP A 98 5.30 0.39 3.63
N ASN A 99 6.28 1.18 3.16
CA ASN A 99 7.62 0.72 2.79
C ASN A 99 8.72 1.61 3.39
N PRO A 100 10.00 1.19 3.28
CA PRO A 100 11.13 2.07 3.56
C PRO A 100 11.12 3.36 2.75
N ASP A 101 10.46 3.39 1.58
CA ASP A 101 10.33 4.60 0.76
C ASP A 101 9.13 5.49 1.14
N GLY A 102 8.33 5.05 2.12
CA GLY A 102 7.11 5.74 2.57
C GLY A 102 5.82 5.04 2.16
N LEU A 103 4.72 5.79 2.21
CA LEU A 103 3.36 5.30 1.99
C LEU A 103 3.03 5.45 0.51
N ALA A 104 2.85 4.34 -0.17
CA ALA A 104 2.35 4.29 -1.53
C ALA A 104 0.88 3.84 -1.52
N PHE A 105 0.13 4.27 -2.54
CA PHE A 105 -1.22 3.80 -2.78
C PHE A 105 -1.45 3.58 -4.28
N ASP A 106 -2.36 2.67 -4.59
CA ASP A 106 -2.84 2.39 -5.95
C ASP A 106 -4.34 2.07 -5.93
N GLU A 107 -5.01 2.31 -7.05
CA GLU A 107 -6.40 1.89 -7.29
C GLU A 107 -6.43 0.65 -8.18
N LEU A 108 -7.08 -0.41 -7.71
CA LEU A 108 -7.19 -1.68 -8.42
C LEU A 108 -8.66 -2.00 -8.72
N ASN A 109 -8.90 -2.67 -9.85
CA ASN A 109 -10.22 -3.17 -10.22
C ASN A 109 -10.44 -4.64 -9.80
N THR A 110 -9.39 -5.31 -9.34
CA THR A 110 -9.42 -6.72 -8.94
C THR A 110 -8.61 -6.93 -7.67
N ARG A 111 -9.03 -7.90 -6.85
CA ARG A 111 -8.25 -8.35 -5.69
C ARG A 111 -6.92 -8.99 -6.13
N LEU A 112 -5.99 -9.01 -5.19
CA LEU A 112 -4.78 -9.82 -5.30
C LEU A 112 -5.13 -11.32 -5.19
N PRO A 113 -4.23 -12.22 -5.65
CA PRO A 113 -4.45 -13.66 -5.58
C PRO A 113 -4.83 -14.17 -4.19
N GLU A 114 -5.86 -15.02 -4.10
CA GLU A 114 -6.39 -15.52 -2.81
C GLU A 114 -5.36 -16.35 -2.04
N ASN A 115 -4.42 -16.99 -2.74
CA ASN A 115 -3.36 -17.71 -2.07
C ASN A 115 -2.53 -16.78 -1.19
N LEU A 116 -2.41 -15.46 -1.45
CA LEU A 116 -1.66 -14.49 -0.67
C LEU A 116 -2.46 -13.85 0.49
N LEU A 117 -3.77 -14.12 0.55
CA LEU A 117 -4.67 -13.52 1.53
C LEU A 117 -4.39 -14.09 2.92
N VAL A 118 -4.17 -13.21 3.89
CA VAL A 118 -3.94 -13.56 5.30
C VAL A 118 -5.22 -13.38 6.09
N GLU A 119 -5.85 -12.21 5.93
CA GLU A 119 -7.03 -11.81 6.69
C GLU A 119 -7.97 -10.98 5.80
N SER A 120 -9.28 -11.12 6.01
CA SER A 120 -10.27 -10.21 5.47
C SER A 120 -11.21 -9.75 6.57
N LYS A 121 -11.70 -8.52 6.51
CA LYS A 121 -12.66 -7.98 7.45
C LYS A 121 -13.81 -7.33 6.72
N VAL A 122 -15.03 -7.78 7.01
CA VAL A 122 -16.26 -7.13 6.55
C VAL A 122 -16.71 -6.17 7.63
N PHE A 123 -16.86 -4.90 7.30
CA PHE A 123 -17.19 -3.89 8.30
C PHE A 123 -18.68 -3.94 8.67
N HIS A 124 -18.99 -3.64 9.93
CA HIS A 124 -20.39 -3.53 10.36
C HIS A 124 -21.08 -2.29 9.79
N ARG A 125 -20.33 -1.18 9.75
CA ARG A 125 -20.67 0.06 9.06
C ARG A 125 -19.57 0.32 8.03
N PRO A 126 -19.90 0.74 6.80
CA PRO A 126 -18.88 1.15 5.85
C PRO A 126 -17.96 2.22 6.45
N LEU A 127 -16.66 2.10 6.17
CA LEU A 127 -15.65 3.05 6.60
C LEU A 127 -15.65 4.24 5.64
N ARG A 128 -15.81 5.45 6.16
CA ARG A 128 -15.72 6.66 5.33
C ARG A 128 -14.28 6.99 4.97
N PRO A 129 -14.01 7.53 3.78
CA PRO A 129 -12.68 8.02 3.41
C PRO A 129 -12.07 8.99 4.44
N VAL A 130 -12.86 9.90 5.01
CA VAL A 130 -12.38 10.82 6.07
C VAL A 130 -11.95 10.08 7.34
N GLU A 131 -12.64 9.00 7.72
CA GLU A 131 -12.27 8.18 8.89
C GLU A 131 -10.97 7.43 8.65
N LEU A 132 -10.75 6.91 7.43
CA LEU A 132 -9.47 6.33 7.03
C LEU A 132 -8.35 7.37 7.04
N GLY A 133 -8.63 8.60 6.58
CA GLY A 133 -7.70 9.73 6.65
C GLY A 133 -7.24 10.00 8.08
N HIS A 134 -8.16 10.12 9.04
CA HIS A 134 -7.80 10.30 10.45
C HIS A 134 -6.96 9.14 11.01
N GLN A 135 -7.26 7.88 10.64
CA GLN A 135 -6.45 6.73 11.06
C GLN A 135 -5.01 6.81 10.51
N LEU A 136 -4.84 7.32 9.28
CA LEU A 136 -3.53 7.55 8.69
C LEU A 136 -2.78 8.70 9.38
N GLU A 137 -3.47 9.77 9.77
CA GLU A 137 -2.89 10.89 10.52
C GLU A 137 -2.33 10.46 11.88
N GLU A 138 -2.95 9.48 12.55
CA GLU A 138 -2.45 8.94 13.83
C GLU A 138 -1.09 8.24 13.68
N VAL A 139 -0.84 7.63 12.51
CA VAL A 139 0.41 6.93 12.23
C VAL A 139 1.41 7.76 11.41
N GLN A 140 1.06 8.99 11.01
CA GLN A 140 1.88 9.80 10.10
C GLN A 140 3.31 10.06 10.61
N ASN A 141 3.48 10.18 11.92
CA ASN A 141 4.78 10.45 12.55
C ASN A 141 5.59 9.18 12.80
N LYS A 142 5.06 8.00 12.46
CA LYS A 142 5.78 6.73 12.56
C LYS A 142 6.76 6.61 11.41
N THR A 143 7.95 6.12 11.71
CA THR A 143 8.99 5.78 10.73
C THR A 143 8.94 4.30 10.41
N PHE A 144 9.22 3.93 9.17
CA PHE A 144 9.35 2.53 8.82
C PHE A 144 10.58 1.94 9.53
N ASP A 145 10.35 0.93 10.36
CA ASP A 145 11.40 0.13 10.99
C ASP A 145 11.06 -1.35 10.81
N ILE A 146 12.01 -2.13 10.30
CA ILE A 146 11.77 -3.54 9.96
C ILE A 146 11.43 -4.39 11.20
N ALA A 147 11.98 -4.04 12.36
CA ALA A 147 11.82 -4.78 13.62
C ALA A 147 10.68 -4.23 14.49
N GLU A 148 10.51 -2.91 14.53
CA GLU A 148 9.57 -2.25 15.46
C GLU A 148 8.25 -1.80 14.80
N TRP A 149 8.29 -1.24 13.59
CA TRP A 149 7.12 -0.67 12.93
C TRP A 149 7.16 -0.83 11.41
N ASN A 150 6.94 -2.07 10.97
CA ASN A 150 6.98 -2.48 9.57
C ASN A 150 5.56 -2.49 8.93
N SER A 151 5.49 -2.96 7.69
CA SER A 151 4.23 -3.06 6.93
C SER A 151 3.15 -3.90 7.63
N ASN A 152 3.52 -4.96 8.36
CA ASN A 152 2.57 -5.79 9.10
C ASN A 152 1.87 -4.95 10.19
N HIS A 153 2.67 -4.29 11.04
CA HIS A 153 2.17 -3.45 12.13
C HIS A 153 1.25 -2.34 11.61
N PHE A 154 1.66 -1.68 10.54
CA PHE A 154 0.85 -0.67 9.86
C PHE A 154 -0.51 -1.23 9.39
N CYS A 155 -0.53 -2.34 8.67
CA CYS A 155 -1.77 -2.92 8.17
C CYS A 155 -2.68 -3.44 9.29
N GLN A 156 -2.09 -4.08 10.31
CA GLN A 156 -2.81 -4.58 11.49
C GLN A 156 -3.40 -3.44 12.30
N TYR A 157 -2.68 -2.32 12.44
CA TYR A 157 -3.21 -1.12 13.10
C TYR A 157 -4.49 -0.63 12.40
N LEU A 158 -4.43 -0.36 11.10
CA LEU A 158 -5.57 0.18 10.35
C LEU A 158 -6.77 -0.77 10.35
N ILE A 159 -6.56 -2.07 10.13
CA ILE A 159 -7.68 -3.03 10.08
C ILE A 159 -8.34 -3.21 11.46
N ALA A 160 -7.58 -3.06 12.55
CA ALA A 160 -8.09 -3.19 13.91
C ALA A 160 -9.02 -2.03 14.32
N GLN A 161 -8.80 -0.82 13.81
CA GLN A 161 -9.58 0.37 14.17
C GLN A 161 -11.07 0.28 13.77
N VAL A 162 -11.39 -0.47 12.72
CA VAL A 162 -12.75 -0.53 12.18
C VAL A 162 -13.51 -1.70 12.79
N SER A 163 -14.73 -1.50 13.27
CA SER A 163 -15.54 -2.62 13.78
C SER A 163 -16.06 -3.50 12.62
N GLY A 164 -16.09 -4.81 12.82
CA GLY A 164 -16.54 -5.74 11.79
C GLY A 164 -16.25 -7.20 12.10
N LYS A 165 -16.61 -8.07 11.18
CA LYS A 165 -16.34 -9.50 11.25
C LYS A 165 -15.07 -9.84 10.47
N ALA A 166 -14.05 -10.27 11.19
CA ALA A 166 -12.78 -10.72 10.62
C ALA A 166 -12.80 -12.21 10.28
N TYR A 167 -12.05 -12.59 9.25
CA TYR A 167 -11.87 -13.95 8.76
C TYR A 167 -10.38 -14.15 8.49
N GLN A 168 -9.80 -15.21 9.05
CA GLN A 168 -8.40 -15.57 8.88
C GLN A 168 -8.27 -16.75 7.92
N TYR A 169 -7.31 -16.68 6.99
CA TYR A 169 -7.16 -17.67 5.91
C TYR A 169 -5.82 -18.41 5.97
N ARG A 170 -4.80 -17.83 6.62
CA ARG A 170 -3.47 -18.43 6.76
C ARG A 170 -3.07 -18.54 8.24
N ARG A 171 -2.49 -19.70 8.58
CA ARG A 171 -1.66 -19.95 9.77
C ARG A 171 -0.41 -20.68 9.32
#